data_AF-A0A9P1HR26-F1
#
_entry.id   AF-A0A9P1HR26-F1
#
_cell.length_a   1.000
_cell.length_b   1.000
_cell.length_c   1.000
_cell.angle_alpha   90.00
_cell.angle_beta   90.00
_cell.angle_gamma   90.00
#
_symmetry.space_group_name_H-M   'P 1'
#
loop_
_entity.id
_entity.type
_entity.pdbx_description
1 polymer ?
#
loop_
_entity_poly.entity_id
_entity_poly.type
_entity_poly.pdbx_seq_one_letter_code
_entity_poly.pdbx_strand_id
1 'polypeptide(L)'
;MVDEKLNHLYMPSNFTGEDGKQVLANFIVKEEKLYKDFFSQHLTNEIRYGQDEAQVVDIYGKVEKKLFLSIHGGYWMEGSRQYGISPVVPFFEKGWAVGSVGYKLAIDGYGLKSTIEDAIQAVQKVLEVYPGLTDIVIGGHSAGGYLCWKVAAALKSAKIRGVIALAPIFKIKELTETEVGLAIGLKKDDFIQLDCRVDEWNGLNIAALFMVGTNESPPFKEQLMDMVQELQSRNQEVRSKHKIFDGSNHFSLVWNIALKDSAENKTIRDFIDSL
;
A
#
# COMPACT_ATOMS: atom_id res chain seq x y z
N MET A 1 -0.01 1.74 -28.97
CA MET A 1 -0.73 0.46 -29.03
C MET A 1 -0.40 -0.29 -27.77
N VAL A 2 -1.38 -0.97 -27.18
CA VAL A 2 -1.20 -1.81 -26.00
C VAL A 2 -0.38 -3.04 -26.37
N ASP A 3 0.57 -3.44 -25.52
CA ASP A 3 1.20 -4.76 -25.59
C ASP A 3 0.34 -5.76 -24.80
N GLU A 4 -0.37 -6.64 -25.50
CA GLU A 4 -1.28 -7.63 -24.92
C GLU A 4 -0.58 -8.61 -23.96
N LYS A 5 0.67 -9.00 -24.25
CA LYS A 5 1.41 -9.91 -23.38
C LYS A 5 1.77 -9.20 -22.08
N LEU A 6 2.23 -7.96 -22.18
CA LEU A 6 2.56 -7.15 -21.03
C LEU A 6 1.31 -6.82 -20.21
N ASN A 7 0.19 -6.50 -20.87
CA ASN A 7 -1.09 -6.28 -20.24
C ASN A 7 -1.52 -7.51 -19.43
N HIS A 8 -1.39 -8.72 -19.99
CA HIS A 8 -1.68 -9.96 -19.28
C HIS A 8 -0.84 -10.11 -18.01
N LEU A 9 0.47 -9.83 -18.10
CA LEU A 9 1.39 -9.91 -16.96
C LEU A 9 1.01 -8.90 -15.86
N TYR A 10 0.61 -7.68 -16.22
CA TYR A 10 0.22 -6.65 -15.26
C TYR A 10 -1.24 -6.75 -14.80
N MET A 11 -1.93 -7.85 -15.04
CA MET A 11 -3.23 -8.12 -14.43
C MET A 11 -3.09 -9.26 -13.41
N PRO A 12 -2.88 -8.96 -12.10
CA PRO A 12 -2.74 -9.99 -11.07
C PRO A 12 -3.90 -10.99 -10.99
N SER A 13 -5.10 -10.58 -11.40
CA SER A 13 -6.28 -11.45 -11.52
C SER A 13 -6.06 -12.66 -12.43
N ASN A 14 -5.17 -12.56 -13.44
CA ASN A 14 -4.81 -13.66 -14.34
C ASN A 14 -3.98 -14.76 -13.66
N PHE A 15 -3.40 -14.51 -12.48
CA PHE A 15 -2.48 -15.41 -11.79
C PHE A 15 -3.08 -16.07 -10.55
N THR A 16 -4.38 -15.85 -10.30
CA THR A 16 -5.06 -16.34 -9.10
C THR A 16 -5.20 -17.86 -9.03
N GLY A 17 -5.01 -18.57 -10.16
CA GLY A 17 -5.26 -20.01 -10.29
C GLY A 17 -6.74 -20.37 -10.44
N GLU A 18 -7.63 -19.38 -10.41
CA GLU A 18 -9.08 -19.49 -10.50
C GLU A 18 -9.62 -18.43 -11.49
N ASP A 19 -10.95 -18.26 -11.56
CA ASP A 19 -11.53 -17.13 -12.29
C ASP A 19 -11.21 -15.82 -11.56
N GLY A 20 -10.25 -15.06 -12.10
CA GLY A 20 -9.78 -13.81 -11.54
C GLY A 20 -10.87 -12.75 -11.33
N LYS A 21 -11.93 -12.73 -12.15
CA LYS A 21 -13.05 -11.79 -11.95
C LYS A 21 -13.86 -12.18 -10.72
N GLN A 22 -14.11 -13.47 -10.54
CA GLN A 22 -14.80 -13.98 -9.36
C GLN A 22 -13.97 -13.78 -8.09
N VAL A 23 -12.65 -14.00 -8.16
CA VAL A 23 -11.73 -13.76 -7.03
C VAL A 23 -11.74 -12.30 -6.62
N LEU A 24 -11.63 -11.36 -7.57
CA LEU A 24 -11.69 -9.93 -7.31
C LEU A 24 -13.05 -9.52 -6.71
N ALA A 25 -14.16 -9.97 -7.29
CA ALA A 25 -15.49 -9.67 -6.77
C ALA A 25 -15.67 -10.18 -5.33
N ASN A 26 -15.21 -11.40 -5.04
CA ASN A 26 -15.25 -11.98 -3.70
C ASN A 26 -14.37 -11.20 -2.71
N PHE A 27 -13.19 -10.75 -3.16
CA PHE A 27 -12.31 -9.92 -2.35
C PHE A 27 -12.99 -8.59 -1.96
N ILE A 28 -13.58 -7.88 -2.94
CA ILE A 28 -14.29 -6.62 -2.69
C ILE A 28 -15.43 -6.82 -1.69
N VAL A 29 -16.26 -7.85 -1.87
CA VAL A 29 -17.37 -8.15 -0.96
C VAL A 29 -16.89 -8.41 0.47
N LYS A 30 -15.77 -9.13 0.62
CA LYS A 30 -15.18 -9.41 1.94
C LYS A 30 -14.63 -8.14 2.60
N GLU A 31 -13.92 -7.29 1.87
CA GLU A 31 -13.40 -6.02 2.37
C GLU A 31 -14.53 -5.07 2.78
N GLU A 32 -15.57 -4.93 1.94
CA GLU A 32 -16.74 -4.11 2.26
C GLU A 32 -17.46 -4.61 3.51
N LYS A 33 -17.62 -5.94 3.64
CA LYS A 33 -18.26 -6.53 4.80
C LYS A 33 -17.44 -6.25 6.07
N LEU A 34 -16.13 -6.42 6.02
CA LEU A 34 -15.24 -6.09 7.14
C LEU A 34 -15.35 -4.61 7.53
N TYR A 35 -15.41 -3.72 6.55
CA TYR A 35 -15.62 -2.29 6.80
C TYR A 35 -16.95 -2.00 7.48
N LYS A 36 -18.05 -2.44 6.87
CA LYS A 36 -19.41 -2.19 7.35
C LYS A 36 -19.63 -2.79 8.74
N ASP A 37 -19.22 -4.03 8.95
CA ASP A 37 -19.52 -4.77 10.19
C ASP A 37 -18.60 -4.38 11.36
N PHE A 38 -17.40 -3.87 11.09
CA PHE A 38 -16.42 -3.58 12.16
C PHE A 38 -15.93 -2.14 12.12
N PHE A 39 -15.20 -1.73 11.07
CA PHE A 39 -14.49 -0.46 11.10
C PHE A 39 -15.40 0.76 11.08
N SER A 40 -16.51 0.72 10.36
CA SER A 40 -17.49 1.82 10.34
C SER A 40 -17.99 2.21 11.74
N GLN A 41 -18.06 1.23 12.66
CA GLN A 41 -18.49 1.42 14.05
C GLN A 41 -17.37 1.94 14.97
N HIS A 42 -16.12 1.89 14.50
CA HIS A 42 -14.94 2.32 15.25
C HIS A 42 -14.34 3.63 14.72
N LEU A 43 -15.00 4.29 13.77
CA LEU A 43 -14.60 5.59 13.24
C LEU A 43 -14.66 6.63 14.36
N THR A 44 -13.53 7.23 14.71
CA THR A 44 -13.42 8.24 15.78
C THR A 44 -13.19 9.64 15.24
N ASN A 45 -12.60 9.78 14.05
CA ASN A 45 -12.33 11.07 13.44
C ASN A 45 -12.16 10.95 11.91
N GLU A 46 -12.42 12.05 11.20
CA GLU A 46 -12.13 12.21 9.78
C GLU A 46 -11.20 13.42 9.60
N ILE A 47 -10.01 13.20 9.06
CA ILE A 47 -9.02 14.26 8.84
C ILE A 47 -9.07 14.66 7.37
N ARG A 48 -9.74 15.78 7.10
CA ARG A 48 -9.72 16.42 5.79
C ARG A 48 -8.39 17.13 5.58
N TYR A 49 -7.72 16.81 4.48
CA TYR A 49 -6.44 17.45 4.10
C TYR A 49 -6.53 18.22 2.77
N GLY A 50 -7.67 18.16 2.08
CA GLY A 50 -7.93 18.92 0.87
C GLY A 50 -9.43 19.12 0.59
N GLN A 51 -9.73 19.73 -0.56
CA GLN A 51 -11.10 20.12 -0.93
C GLN A 51 -11.90 18.96 -1.53
N ASP A 52 -11.22 18.00 -2.15
CA ASP A 52 -11.86 16.85 -2.78
C ASP A 52 -12.46 15.89 -1.74
N GLU A 53 -13.50 15.15 -2.12
CA GLU A 53 -14.15 14.15 -1.24
C GLU A 53 -13.24 12.96 -0.92
N ALA A 54 -12.30 12.65 -1.82
CA ALA A 54 -11.30 11.62 -1.62
C ALA A 54 -10.17 12.08 -0.68
N GLN A 55 -9.99 13.41 -0.48
CA GLN A 55 -8.90 13.98 0.33
C GLN A 55 -9.21 13.99 1.84
N VAL A 56 -9.48 12.79 2.36
CA VAL A 56 -9.82 12.52 3.76
C VAL A 56 -9.06 11.29 4.25
N VAL A 57 -8.59 11.33 5.48
CA VAL A 57 -8.09 10.17 6.22
C VAL A 57 -9.09 9.80 7.31
N ASP A 58 -9.66 8.61 7.23
CA ASP A 58 -10.53 8.08 8.28
C ASP A 58 -9.65 7.53 9.40
N ILE A 59 -9.97 7.82 10.66
CA ILE A 59 -9.24 7.36 11.83
C ILE A 59 -10.14 6.48 12.68
N TYR A 60 -9.64 5.30 13.03
CA TYR A 60 -10.33 4.31 13.83
C TYR A 60 -9.59 4.05 15.14
N GLY A 61 -10.35 4.05 16.23
CA GLY A 61 -9.80 3.97 17.58
C GLY A 61 -9.17 5.28 18.06
N LYS A 62 -8.65 5.27 19.29
CA LYS A 62 -8.09 6.46 19.93
C LYS A 62 -6.62 6.63 19.57
N VAL A 63 -6.28 7.73 18.91
CA VAL A 63 -4.88 8.07 18.61
C VAL A 63 -4.19 8.60 19.87
N GLU A 64 -3.20 7.86 20.34
CA GLU A 64 -2.29 8.30 21.40
C GLU A 64 -0.88 8.50 20.83
N LYS A 65 -0.03 7.46 20.88
CA LYS A 65 1.37 7.53 20.41
C LYS A 65 1.64 6.74 19.13
N LYS A 66 0.81 5.74 18.84
CA LYS A 66 1.03 4.75 17.79
C LYS A 66 -0.13 4.77 16.78
N LEU A 67 0.20 4.84 15.49
CA LEU A 67 -0.78 4.89 14.41
C LEU A 67 -0.29 4.10 13.20
N PHE A 68 -1.14 3.20 12.69
CA PHE A 68 -0.94 2.57 11.39
C PHE A 68 -1.78 3.29 10.34
N LEU A 69 -1.19 3.71 9.22
CA LEU A 69 -1.92 4.31 8.10
C LEU A 69 -1.91 3.35 6.91
N SER A 70 -3.09 2.87 6.53
CA SER A 70 -3.30 2.05 5.34
C SER A 70 -3.52 2.91 4.12
N ILE A 71 -2.88 2.57 3.01
CA ILE A 71 -3.08 3.17 1.69
C ILE A 71 -3.54 2.06 0.73
N HIS A 72 -4.73 2.21 0.16
CA HIS A 72 -5.34 1.18 -0.67
C HIS A 72 -4.64 1.00 -2.03
N GLY A 73 -4.94 -0.11 -2.70
CA GLY A 73 -4.45 -0.44 -4.05
C GLY A 73 -5.42 0.00 -5.14
N GLY A 74 -5.46 -0.74 -6.25
CA GLY A 74 -6.39 -0.48 -7.36
C GLY A 74 -5.80 0.32 -8.51
N TYR A 75 -4.50 0.14 -8.79
CA TYR A 75 -3.79 0.79 -9.91
C TYR A 75 -3.94 2.31 -9.99
N TRP A 76 -4.19 2.97 -8.85
CA TRP A 76 -4.53 4.39 -8.77
C TRP A 76 -5.80 4.78 -9.56
N MET A 77 -6.56 3.82 -10.10
CA MET A 77 -7.76 4.00 -10.92
C MET A 77 -9.05 3.69 -10.18
N GLU A 78 -8.97 2.86 -9.15
CA GLU A 78 -10.12 2.36 -8.40
C GLU A 78 -9.81 2.24 -6.90
N GLY A 79 -10.86 2.03 -6.11
CA GLY A 79 -10.79 1.93 -4.66
C GLY A 79 -11.11 3.24 -3.95
N SER A 80 -11.04 3.20 -2.62
CA SER A 80 -11.28 4.33 -1.73
C SER A 80 -10.76 3.99 -0.33
N ARG A 81 -10.75 4.97 0.58
CA ARG A 81 -10.44 4.78 2.01
C ARG A 81 -11.39 3.83 2.77
N GLN A 82 -12.48 3.39 2.15
CA GLN A 82 -13.41 2.41 2.72
C GLN A 82 -13.07 0.97 2.29
N TYR A 83 -12.09 0.78 1.40
CA TYR A 83 -11.62 -0.52 0.90
C TYR A 83 -10.19 -0.82 1.35
N GLY A 84 -9.82 -2.11 1.38
CA GLY A 84 -8.43 -2.53 1.62
C GLY A 84 -7.96 -2.32 3.06
N ILE A 85 -8.86 -2.57 4.02
CA ILE A 85 -8.62 -2.35 5.45
C ILE A 85 -8.29 -3.64 6.19
N SER A 86 -8.40 -4.83 5.57
CA SER A 86 -7.96 -6.07 6.21
C SER A 86 -6.53 -6.03 6.77
N PRO A 87 -5.53 -5.34 6.17
CA PRO A 87 -4.19 -5.24 6.75
C PRO A 87 -4.14 -4.52 8.09
N VAL A 88 -5.16 -3.74 8.45
CA VAL A 88 -5.15 -2.94 9.69
C VAL A 88 -5.54 -3.77 10.93
N VAL A 89 -6.19 -4.92 10.73
CA VAL A 89 -6.70 -5.79 11.82
C VAL A 89 -5.62 -6.13 12.87
N PRO A 90 -4.44 -6.67 12.53
CA PRO A 90 -3.42 -7.01 13.53
C PRO A 90 -2.89 -5.79 14.29
N PHE A 91 -2.87 -4.60 13.67
CA PHE A 91 -2.49 -3.35 14.36
C PHE A 91 -3.54 -2.95 15.39
N PHE A 92 -4.82 -2.99 15.01
CA PHE A 92 -5.93 -2.68 15.90
C PHE A 92 -5.97 -3.64 17.10
N GLU A 93 -5.78 -4.94 16.88
CA GLU A 93 -5.69 -5.94 17.96
C GLU A 93 -4.48 -5.75 18.88
N LYS A 94 -3.39 -5.16 18.39
CA LYS A 94 -2.19 -4.79 19.16
C LYS A 94 -2.33 -3.43 19.86
N GLY A 95 -3.51 -2.81 19.82
CA GLY A 95 -3.81 -1.56 20.49
C GLY A 95 -3.30 -0.31 19.77
N TRP A 96 -2.96 -0.41 18.49
CA TRP A 96 -2.66 0.77 17.68
C TRP A 96 -3.97 1.42 17.23
N ALA A 97 -4.00 2.76 17.16
CA ALA A 97 -4.97 3.40 16.31
C ALA A 97 -4.63 3.06 14.85
N VAL A 98 -5.65 3.04 13.99
CA VAL A 98 -5.46 2.77 12.56
C VAL A 98 -6.14 3.87 11.77
N GLY A 99 -5.60 4.21 10.61
CA GLY A 99 -6.18 5.18 9.70
C GLY A 99 -6.19 4.65 8.28
N SER A 100 -7.17 5.07 7.50
CA SER A 100 -7.29 4.71 6.09
C SER A 100 -7.22 5.97 5.25
N VAL A 101 -6.21 6.03 4.37
CA VAL A 101 -5.89 7.20 3.57
C VAL A 101 -6.68 7.15 2.26
N GLY A 102 -7.53 8.16 2.05
CA GLY A 102 -8.10 8.45 0.74
C GLY A 102 -7.15 9.31 -0.09
N TYR A 103 -7.26 9.22 -1.41
CA TYR A 103 -6.53 10.05 -2.35
C TYR A 103 -7.31 10.16 -3.66
N LYS A 104 -7.09 11.23 -4.43
CA LYS A 104 -7.65 11.32 -5.79
C LYS A 104 -7.04 10.24 -6.68
N LEU A 105 -7.91 9.52 -7.38
CA LEU A 105 -7.55 8.54 -8.39
C LEU A 105 -6.94 9.26 -9.60
N ALA A 106 -6.00 8.62 -10.28
CA ALA A 106 -5.31 9.12 -11.47
C ALA A 106 -6.18 8.98 -12.73
N ILE A 107 -7.44 9.36 -12.62
CA ILE A 107 -8.44 9.36 -13.69
C ILE A 107 -9.14 10.73 -13.73
N ASP A 108 -10.08 10.93 -14.66
CA ASP A 108 -10.90 12.15 -14.74
C ASP A 108 -10.10 13.46 -14.80
N GLY A 109 -8.93 13.42 -15.44
CA GLY A 109 -8.04 14.57 -15.62
C GLY A 109 -6.96 14.71 -14.54
N TYR A 110 -7.01 13.89 -13.49
CA TYR A 110 -5.93 13.74 -12.53
C TYR A 110 -4.92 12.69 -13.00
N GLY A 111 -3.64 12.90 -12.69
CA GLY A 111 -2.56 11.96 -13.04
C GLY A 111 -1.86 11.43 -11.80
N LEU A 112 -1.01 10.41 -11.97
CA LEU A 112 -0.31 9.74 -10.87
C LEU A 112 0.48 10.69 -9.95
N LYS A 113 1.01 11.80 -10.49
CA LYS A 113 1.66 12.86 -9.67
C LYS A 113 0.74 13.43 -8.61
N SER A 114 -0.51 13.75 -8.97
CA SER A 114 -1.50 14.29 -8.04
C SER A 114 -1.91 13.26 -6.97
N THR A 115 -1.97 11.98 -7.34
CA THR A 115 -2.21 10.87 -6.39
C THR A 115 -1.06 10.72 -5.40
N ILE A 116 0.19 10.86 -5.84
CA ILE A 116 1.38 10.85 -4.97
C ILE A 116 1.36 12.05 -4.01
N GLU A 117 1.09 13.25 -4.54
CA GLU A 117 1.00 14.48 -3.74
C GLU A 117 -0.09 14.36 -2.65
N ASP A 118 -1.24 13.78 -2.99
CA ASP A 118 -2.32 13.52 -2.04
C ASP A 118 -1.89 12.58 -0.92
N ALA A 119 -1.24 11.46 -1.23
CA ALA A 119 -0.77 10.53 -0.21
C ALA A 119 0.26 11.18 0.73
N ILE A 120 1.16 12.02 0.19
CA ILE A 120 2.15 12.77 0.98
C ILE A 120 1.43 13.78 1.90
N GLN A 121 0.50 14.57 1.35
CA GLN A 121 -0.25 15.58 2.10
C GLN A 121 -1.13 14.95 3.18
N ALA A 122 -1.74 13.79 2.91
CA ALA A 122 -2.55 13.06 3.88
C ALA A 122 -1.73 12.68 5.11
N VAL A 123 -0.57 12.04 4.92
CA VAL A 123 0.30 11.60 6.03
C VAL A 123 0.92 12.80 6.74
N GLN A 124 1.31 13.85 6.00
CA GLN A 124 1.75 15.10 6.60
C GLN A 124 0.66 15.72 7.49
N LYS A 125 -0.59 15.75 7.02
CA LYS A 125 -1.70 16.32 7.78
C LYS A 125 -1.98 15.54 9.06
N VAL A 126 -1.90 14.21 9.02
CA VAL A 126 -2.02 13.35 10.19
C VAL A 126 -0.93 13.67 11.23
N LEU A 127 0.32 13.86 10.78
CA LEU A 127 1.44 14.24 11.64
C LEU A 127 1.25 15.60 12.32
N GLU A 128 0.64 16.56 11.62
CA GLU A 128 0.30 17.89 12.15
C GLU A 128 -0.84 17.83 13.17
N VAL A 129 -1.90 17.06 12.87
CA VAL A 129 -3.08 16.92 13.75
C VAL A 129 -2.75 16.15 15.03
N TYR A 130 -1.85 15.16 14.95
CA TYR A 130 -1.41 14.36 16.09
C TYR A 130 0.09 14.56 16.36
N PRO A 131 0.50 15.72 16.91
CA PRO A 131 1.91 16.00 17.18
C PRO A 131 2.52 15.06 18.25
N GLY A 132 1.69 14.39 19.05
CA GLY A 132 2.10 13.40 20.05
C GLY A 132 2.47 12.02 19.50
N LEU A 133 2.26 11.75 18.21
CA LEU A 133 2.68 10.49 17.59
C LEU A 133 4.19 10.30 17.69
N THR A 134 4.61 9.12 18.12
CA THR A 134 6.00 8.68 18.16
C THR A 134 6.27 7.54 17.19
N ASP A 135 5.27 6.69 16.93
CA ASP A 135 5.40 5.49 16.11
C ASP A 135 4.32 5.44 15.03
N ILE A 136 4.71 5.78 13.81
CA ILE A 136 3.86 5.63 12.62
C ILE A 136 4.40 4.48 11.78
N VAL A 137 3.49 3.61 11.38
CA VAL A 137 3.74 2.64 10.31
C VAL A 137 2.80 2.98 9.17
N ILE A 138 3.34 3.11 7.96
CA ILE A 138 2.52 3.24 6.75
C ILE A 138 2.52 1.90 6.02
N GLY A 139 1.36 1.43 5.61
CA GLY A 139 1.22 0.15 4.93
C GLY A 139 0.33 0.28 3.71
N GLY A 140 0.62 -0.48 2.66
CA GLY A 140 -0.18 -0.41 1.45
C GLY A 140 -0.07 -1.65 0.58
N HIS A 141 -1.15 -1.90 -0.16
CA HIS A 141 -1.27 -3.01 -1.09
C HIS A 141 -1.14 -2.53 -2.54
N SER A 142 -0.36 -3.23 -3.37
CA SER A 142 -0.26 -2.94 -4.80
C SER A 142 0.17 -1.49 -5.05
N ALA A 143 -0.65 -0.72 -5.77
CA ALA A 143 -0.51 0.73 -5.94
C ALA A 143 -0.37 1.52 -4.62
N GLY A 144 -0.92 1.04 -3.51
CA GLY A 144 -0.74 1.63 -2.18
C GLY A 144 0.65 1.39 -1.61
N GLY A 145 1.27 0.25 -1.89
CA GLY A 145 2.66 -0.03 -1.49
C GLY A 145 3.65 0.90 -2.20
N TYR A 146 3.38 1.24 -3.47
CA TYR A 146 4.07 2.30 -4.19
C TYR A 146 3.93 3.66 -3.49
N LEU A 147 2.71 4.03 -3.09
CA LEU A 147 2.46 5.31 -2.42
C LEU A 147 3.16 5.37 -1.06
N CYS A 148 3.16 4.28 -0.28
CA CYS A 148 3.93 4.21 0.96
C CYS A 148 5.42 4.49 0.74
N TRP A 149 6.00 3.96 -0.34
CA TRP A 149 7.38 4.26 -0.71
C TRP A 149 7.62 5.75 -0.93
N LYS A 150 6.77 6.37 -1.78
CA LYS A 150 6.87 7.78 -2.12
C LYS A 150 6.63 8.69 -0.91
N VAL A 151 5.71 8.34 -0.02
CA VAL A 151 5.47 9.06 1.23
C VAL A 151 6.70 9.03 2.14
N ALA A 152 7.29 7.86 2.38
CA ALA A 152 8.48 7.74 3.23
C ALA A 152 9.67 8.53 2.66
N ALA A 153 9.88 8.44 1.34
CA ALA A 153 10.91 9.17 0.61
C ALA A 153 10.74 10.70 0.72
N ALA A 154 9.51 11.20 0.58
CA ALA A 154 9.23 12.63 0.56
C ALA A 154 9.28 13.26 1.96
N LEU A 155 8.64 12.62 2.95
CA LEU A 155 8.51 13.21 4.29
C LEU A 155 9.76 13.07 5.14
N LYS A 156 10.49 11.96 5.00
CA LYS A 156 11.67 11.61 5.81
C LYS A 156 11.48 11.84 7.32
N SER A 157 10.25 11.67 7.80
CA SER A 157 9.89 11.96 9.18
C SER A 157 10.43 10.87 10.11
N ALA A 158 11.14 11.27 11.16
CA ALA A 158 11.64 10.34 12.18
C ALA A 158 10.52 9.59 12.95
N LYS A 159 9.28 10.08 12.87
CA LYS A 159 8.09 9.43 13.43
C LYS A 159 7.60 8.26 12.58
N ILE A 160 7.95 8.20 11.29
CA ILE A 160 7.67 7.02 10.47
C ILE A 160 8.73 5.98 10.82
N ARG A 161 8.33 4.95 11.56
CA ARG A 161 9.19 3.88 12.06
C ARG A 161 9.16 2.65 11.16
N GLY A 162 8.07 2.48 10.39
CA GLY A 162 7.87 1.31 9.56
C GLY A 162 7.16 1.57 8.24
N VAL A 163 7.51 0.78 7.22
CA VAL A 163 6.80 0.68 5.94
C VAL A 163 6.45 -0.78 5.68
N ILE A 164 5.19 -1.05 5.32
CA ILE A 164 4.74 -2.38 4.89
C ILE A 164 4.22 -2.28 3.45
N ALA A 165 4.79 -3.07 2.54
CA ALA A 165 4.38 -3.09 1.14
C ALA A 165 3.94 -4.50 0.74
N LEU A 166 2.65 -4.66 0.45
CA LEU A 166 2.01 -5.93 0.10
C LEU A 166 1.83 -6.00 -1.42
N ALA A 167 2.45 -6.98 -2.08
CA ALA A 167 2.47 -7.13 -3.53
C ALA A 167 2.63 -5.78 -4.28
N PRO A 168 3.65 -4.97 -3.97
CA PRO A 168 3.78 -3.61 -4.49
C PRO A 168 4.21 -3.61 -5.96
N ILE A 169 3.89 -2.51 -6.64
CA ILE A 169 4.47 -2.15 -7.93
C ILE A 169 5.43 -0.97 -7.71
N PHE A 170 6.71 -1.10 -8.05
CA PHE A 170 7.71 -0.07 -7.79
C PHE A 170 8.20 0.62 -9.06
N LYS A 171 8.22 -0.10 -10.18
CA LYS A 171 8.66 0.38 -11.49
C LYS A 171 7.47 0.40 -12.43
N ILE A 172 7.23 1.55 -13.05
CA ILE A 172 6.07 1.79 -13.90
C ILE A 172 6.42 1.91 -15.38
N LYS A 173 7.71 1.78 -15.75
CA LYS A 173 8.16 1.86 -17.15
C LYS A 173 7.34 0.99 -18.10
N GLU A 174 7.17 -0.27 -17.73
CA GLU A 174 6.40 -1.23 -18.52
C GLU A 174 4.90 -0.94 -18.52
N LEU A 175 4.35 -0.35 -17.45
CA LEU A 175 2.95 0.05 -17.43
C LEU A 175 2.59 1.02 -18.55
N THR A 176 3.53 1.85 -19.01
CA THR A 176 3.30 2.82 -20.10
C THR A 176 2.85 2.18 -21.41
N GLU A 177 2.98 0.84 -21.54
CA GLU A 177 2.57 0.06 -22.71
C GLU A 177 1.35 -0.86 -22.42
N THR A 178 0.74 -0.74 -21.23
CA THR A 178 -0.45 -1.52 -20.80
C THR A 178 -1.73 -0.70 -20.86
N GLU A 179 -2.90 -1.35 -20.83
CA GLU A 179 -4.19 -0.65 -20.77
C GLU A 179 -4.30 0.23 -19.53
N VAL A 180 -3.85 -0.28 -18.38
CA VAL A 180 -3.88 0.45 -17.11
C VAL A 180 -3.02 1.70 -17.17
N GLY A 181 -1.78 1.62 -17.65
CA GLY A 181 -0.92 2.80 -17.73
C GLY A 181 -1.47 3.86 -18.69
N LEU A 182 -2.07 3.44 -19.81
CA LEU A 182 -2.74 4.38 -20.71
C LEU A 182 -3.98 5.01 -20.06
N ALA A 183 -4.75 4.25 -19.28
CA ALA A 183 -5.95 4.74 -18.61
C ALA A 183 -5.65 5.82 -17.56
N ILE A 184 -4.51 5.73 -16.87
CA ILE A 184 -4.05 6.79 -15.94
C ILE A 184 -3.19 7.88 -16.59
N GLY A 185 -3.11 7.87 -17.93
CA GLY A 185 -2.40 8.89 -18.71
C GLY A 185 -0.88 8.86 -18.59
N LEU A 186 -0.28 7.70 -18.25
CA LEU A 186 1.18 7.57 -18.20
C LEU A 186 1.80 7.77 -19.58
N LYS A 187 2.89 8.52 -19.60
CA LYS A 187 3.73 8.77 -20.77
C LYS A 187 4.99 7.92 -20.70
N LYS A 188 5.58 7.63 -21.87
CA LYS A 188 6.77 6.78 -22.01
C LYS A 188 7.96 7.17 -21.12
N ASP A 189 8.10 8.46 -20.81
CA ASP A 189 9.23 8.98 -20.02
C ASP A 189 8.87 9.25 -18.55
N ASP A 190 7.60 9.04 -18.14
CA ASP A 190 7.17 9.33 -16.77
C ASP A 190 7.92 8.48 -15.73
N PHE A 191 8.31 7.25 -16.09
CA PHE A 191 9.09 6.36 -15.21
C PHE A 191 10.40 6.99 -14.71
N ILE A 192 11.00 7.91 -15.49
CA ILE A 192 12.24 8.61 -15.11
C ILE A 192 12.07 9.37 -13.80
N GLN A 193 10.87 9.92 -13.57
CA GLN A 193 10.56 10.70 -12.36
C GLN A 193 9.73 9.91 -11.35
N LEU A 194 8.93 8.95 -11.82
CA LEU A 194 7.92 8.30 -10.99
C LEU A 194 8.35 6.93 -10.45
N ASP A 195 9.30 6.23 -11.06
CA ASP A 195 9.78 4.96 -10.48
C ASP A 195 10.27 5.14 -9.04
N CYS A 196 9.95 4.18 -8.17
CA CYS A 196 10.57 4.10 -6.85
C CYS A 196 12.03 3.74 -7.01
N ARG A 197 12.94 4.45 -6.35
CA ARG A 197 14.38 4.18 -6.38
C ARG A 197 14.94 4.08 -4.98
N VAL A 198 15.84 3.12 -4.77
CA VAL A 198 16.42 2.83 -3.45
C VAL A 198 17.12 4.04 -2.82
N ASP A 199 17.74 4.90 -3.64
CA ASP A 199 18.42 6.12 -3.18
C ASP A 199 17.46 7.19 -2.62
N GLU A 200 16.17 7.15 -2.97
CA GLU A 200 15.15 8.04 -2.38
C GLU A 200 15.04 7.85 -0.86
N TRP A 201 15.32 6.62 -0.38
CA TRP A 201 15.30 6.25 1.04
C TRP A 201 16.65 6.45 1.75
N ASN A 202 17.63 7.09 1.12
CA ASN A 202 18.89 7.44 1.79
C ASN A 202 18.64 8.35 3.02
N GLY A 203 19.26 7.98 4.14
CA GLY A 203 19.14 8.67 5.44
C GLY A 203 17.86 8.36 6.23
N LEU A 204 17.07 7.38 5.80
CA LEU A 204 15.91 6.91 6.55
C LEU A 204 16.30 5.80 7.54
N ASN A 205 15.86 5.93 8.80
CA ASN A 205 15.97 4.88 9.82
C ASN A 205 14.60 4.25 10.05
N ILE A 206 14.22 3.32 9.17
CA ILE A 206 12.91 2.64 9.16
C ILE A 206 13.07 1.12 9.08
N ALA A 207 12.09 0.39 9.63
CA ALA A 207 11.89 -1.02 9.32
C ALA A 207 11.01 -1.14 8.07
N ALA A 208 11.39 -1.96 7.10
CA ALA A 208 10.58 -2.20 5.90
C ALA A 208 10.25 -3.69 5.78
N LEU A 209 8.96 -4.00 5.59
CA LEU A 209 8.47 -5.35 5.36
C LEU A 209 7.81 -5.43 3.98
N PHE A 210 8.34 -6.28 3.13
CA PHE A 210 7.82 -6.55 1.79
C PHE A 210 7.19 -7.95 1.75
N MET A 211 5.96 -8.07 1.28
CA MET A 211 5.25 -9.34 1.27
C MET A 211 4.68 -9.61 -0.11
N VAL A 212 4.76 -10.86 -0.58
CA VAL A 212 4.18 -11.28 -1.86
C VAL A 212 3.75 -12.73 -1.80
N GLY A 213 2.80 -13.14 -2.65
CA GLY A 213 2.38 -14.53 -2.79
C GLY A 213 3.13 -15.29 -3.89
N THR A 214 3.14 -16.62 -3.87
CA THR A 214 3.69 -17.41 -4.99
C THR A 214 2.80 -17.35 -6.24
N ASN A 215 1.47 -17.31 -6.04
CA ASN A 215 0.45 -17.15 -7.08
C ASN A 215 0.20 -15.67 -7.43
N GLU A 216 1.29 -14.90 -7.49
CA GLU A 216 1.30 -13.50 -7.93
C GLU A 216 1.82 -13.40 -9.37
N SER A 217 1.43 -12.32 -10.04
CA SER A 217 2.00 -11.87 -11.31
C SER A 217 3.55 -11.80 -11.26
N PRO A 218 4.27 -12.26 -12.30
CA PRO A 218 5.73 -12.23 -12.32
C PRO A 218 6.34 -10.83 -12.12
N PRO A 219 5.92 -9.76 -12.85
CA PRO A 219 6.43 -8.40 -12.60
C PRO A 219 6.37 -7.94 -11.15
N PHE A 220 5.31 -8.25 -10.41
CA PHE A 220 5.18 -7.85 -9.01
C PHE A 220 6.18 -8.57 -8.10
N LYS A 221 6.39 -9.88 -8.33
CA LYS A 221 7.41 -10.66 -7.61
C LYS A 221 8.81 -10.17 -7.93
N GLU A 222 9.11 -9.99 -9.22
CA GLU A 222 10.43 -9.57 -9.70
C GLU A 222 10.79 -8.18 -9.16
N GLN A 223 9.89 -7.20 -9.31
CA GLN A 223 10.12 -5.85 -8.79
C GLN A 223 10.32 -5.82 -7.27
N LEU A 224 9.57 -6.62 -6.52
CA LEU A 224 9.76 -6.71 -5.07
C LEU A 224 11.14 -7.29 -4.73
N MET A 225 11.53 -8.38 -5.39
CA MET A 225 12.82 -9.03 -5.14
C MET A 225 13.99 -8.12 -5.51
N ASP A 226 13.92 -7.45 -6.67
CA ASP A 226 14.94 -6.51 -7.13
C ASP A 226 15.11 -5.34 -6.14
N MET A 227 14.00 -4.73 -5.71
CA MET A 227 14.04 -3.61 -4.75
C MET A 227 14.56 -4.03 -3.39
N VAL A 228 14.21 -5.23 -2.90
CA VAL A 228 14.72 -5.77 -1.63
C VAL A 228 16.21 -6.07 -1.73
N GLN A 229 16.65 -6.72 -2.80
CA GLN A 229 18.07 -7.03 -3.03
C GLN A 229 18.89 -5.74 -3.16
N GLU A 230 18.39 -4.75 -3.91
CA GLU A 230 19.06 -3.46 -4.04
C GLU A 230 19.14 -2.74 -2.69
N LEU A 231 18.05 -2.67 -1.91
CA LEU A 231 18.03 -2.10 -0.56
C LEU A 231 19.06 -2.77 0.35
N GLN A 232 19.10 -4.10 0.39
CA GLN A 232 20.01 -4.87 1.23
C GLN A 232 21.47 -4.72 0.81
N SER A 233 21.73 -4.50 -0.49
CA SER A 233 23.08 -4.25 -1.00
C SER A 233 23.59 -2.83 -0.74
N ARG A 234 22.68 -1.85 -0.57
CA ARG A 234 23.03 -0.42 -0.55
C ARG A 234 22.86 0.28 0.79
N ASN A 235 22.31 -0.37 1.83
CA ASN A 235 21.85 0.39 2.99
C ASN A 235 22.06 -0.33 4.33
N GLN A 236 22.76 0.32 5.27
CA GLN A 236 22.91 -0.16 6.66
C GLN A 236 21.78 0.34 7.58
N GLU A 237 21.02 1.36 7.20
CA GLU A 237 20.05 2.03 8.10
C GLU A 237 18.60 1.58 7.87
N VAL A 238 18.20 1.28 6.64
CA VAL A 238 16.88 0.69 6.35
C VAL A 238 16.91 -0.81 6.62
N ARG A 239 16.18 -1.25 7.64
CA ARG A 239 16.07 -2.66 8.02
C ARG A 239 14.98 -3.33 7.18
N SER A 240 15.34 -3.82 5.98
CA SER A 240 14.42 -4.47 5.07
C SER A 240 14.32 -5.99 5.27
N LYS A 241 13.09 -6.50 5.33
CA LYS A 241 12.76 -7.93 5.33
C LYS A 241 11.75 -8.21 4.22
N HIS A 242 11.79 -9.40 3.66
CA HIS A 242 10.76 -9.86 2.74
C HIS A 242 10.21 -11.22 3.15
N LYS A 243 8.97 -11.51 2.75
CA LYS A 243 8.35 -12.83 2.93
C LYS A 243 7.50 -13.20 1.72
N ILE A 244 7.74 -14.40 1.21
CA ILE A 244 6.93 -15.01 0.14
C ILE A 244 5.98 -16.02 0.79
N PHE A 245 4.69 -15.92 0.47
CA PHE A 245 3.64 -16.77 1.00
C PHE A 245 3.17 -17.77 -0.05
N ASP A 246 3.33 -19.06 0.26
CA ASP A 246 2.94 -20.12 -0.66
C ASP A 246 1.41 -20.19 -0.82
N GLY A 247 0.95 -20.36 -2.06
CA GLY A 247 -0.47 -20.42 -2.43
C GLY A 247 -1.19 -19.06 -2.45
N SER A 248 -0.66 -18.05 -1.79
CA SER A 248 -1.27 -16.71 -1.79
C SER A 248 -1.16 -16.04 -3.16
N ASN A 249 -2.23 -15.37 -3.57
CA ASN A 249 -2.29 -14.50 -4.73
C ASN A 249 -2.44 -13.02 -4.30
N HIS A 250 -2.51 -12.11 -5.27
CA HIS A 250 -2.62 -10.66 -5.04
C HIS A 250 -3.69 -10.28 -4.00
N PHE A 251 -4.85 -10.94 -4.06
CA PHE A 251 -6.00 -10.62 -3.21
C PHE A 251 -6.01 -11.42 -1.92
N SER A 252 -5.70 -12.72 -1.98
CA SER A 252 -5.69 -13.57 -0.78
C SER A 252 -4.57 -13.19 0.18
N LEU A 253 -3.43 -12.68 -0.31
CA LEU A 253 -2.35 -12.14 0.53
C LEU A 253 -2.89 -11.09 1.51
N VAL A 254 -3.70 -10.16 1.02
CA VAL A 254 -4.28 -9.07 1.81
C VAL A 254 -5.33 -9.63 2.77
N TRP A 255 -6.27 -10.44 2.26
CA TRP A 255 -7.33 -11.02 3.09
C TRP A 255 -6.78 -11.91 4.22
N ASN A 256 -5.75 -12.71 3.95
CA ASN A 256 -5.16 -13.60 4.92
C ASN A 256 -4.58 -12.84 6.12
N ILE A 257 -4.16 -11.58 5.97
CA ILE A 257 -3.68 -10.76 7.10
C ILE A 257 -4.78 -10.55 8.15
N ALA A 258 -6.06 -10.50 7.78
CA ALA A 258 -7.15 -10.40 8.75
C ALA A 258 -7.42 -11.72 9.50
N LEU A 259 -6.90 -12.85 9.02
CA LEU A 259 -7.10 -14.16 9.63
C LEU A 259 -6.05 -14.39 10.72
N LYS A 260 -6.49 -14.42 11.99
CA LYS A 260 -5.62 -14.46 13.19
C LYS A 260 -4.52 -15.53 13.16
N ASP A 261 -4.81 -16.71 12.61
CA ASP A 261 -3.89 -17.86 12.61
C ASP A 261 -3.12 -18.02 11.29
N SER A 262 -3.26 -17.08 10.35
CA SER A 262 -2.51 -17.12 9.09
C SER A 262 -1.03 -16.79 9.30
N ALA A 263 -0.19 -17.29 8.39
CA ALA A 263 1.23 -16.95 8.37
C ALA A 263 1.44 -15.45 8.09
N GLU A 264 0.58 -14.85 7.27
CA GLU A 264 0.57 -13.43 6.93
C GLU A 264 0.30 -12.56 8.15
N ASN A 265 -0.75 -12.87 8.93
CA ASN A 265 -1.07 -12.15 10.17
C ASN A 265 0.08 -12.27 11.16
N LYS A 266 0.60 -13.48 11.38
CA LYS A 266 1.73 -13.71 12.27
C LYS A 266 2.96 -12.88 11.86
N THR A 267 3.26 -12.82 10.56
CA THR A 267 4.38 -12.01 10.04
C THR A 267 4.19 -10.53 10.33
N ILE A 268 2.97 -10.00 10.19
CA ILE A 268 2.66 -8.60 10.55
C ILE A 268 2.81 -8.38 12.06
N ARG A 269 2.32 -9.29 12.91
CA ARG A 269 2.48 -9.19 14.37
C ARG A 269 3.95 -9.20 14.80
N ASP A 270 4.75 -10.10 14.21
CA ASP A 270 6.19 -10.19 14.46
C ASP A 270 6.91 -8.91 14.02
N PHE A 271 6.46 -8.27 12.94
CA PHE A 271 6.96 -6.96 12.53
C PHE A 271 6.61 -5.88 13.55
N ILE A 272 5.34 -5.79 13.98
CA ILE A 272 4.88 -4.83 15.01
C ILE A 272 5.71 -4.96 16.29
N ASP A 273 5.98 -6.19 16.73
CA ASP A 273 6.74 -6.46 17.96
C ASP A 273 8.25 -6.13 17.82
N SER A 274 8.73 -5.86 16.60
CA SER A 274 10.13 -5.54 16.30
C SER A 274 10.42 -4.04 16.06
N LEU A 275 9.39 -3.19 16.15
CA LEU A 275 9.48 -1.74 15.97
C LEU A 275 9.99 -1.02 17.23
#